data_AF-A0A7C2ING4-F1
#
_entry.id   AF-A0A7C2ING4-F1
#
_cell.length_a   1.000
_cell.length_b   1.000
_cell.length_c   1.000
_cell.angle_alpha   90.00
_cell.angle_beta   90.00
_cell.angle_gamma   90.00
#
_symmetry.space_group_name_H-M   'P 1'
#
loop_
_entity.id
_entity.type
_entity.pdbx_description
1 polymer ?
#
loop_
_entity_poly.entity_id
_entity_poly.type
_entity_poly.pdbx_seq_one_letter_code
_entity_poly.pdbx_strand_id
1 'polypeptide(L)'
;MFRAGKAASLILAAVLFFLFSMSAPPCALSGCDDSGAVSAAAFGERFGVSSPHMKMWSYQTMENELRALDGLGVSWVRCNFAWFDLELSPGK
;
A
#
# COMPACT_ATOMS: atom_id res chain seq x y z
N MET A 1 41.65 -47.04 -2.53
CA MET A 1 40.34 -46.73 -1.93
C MET A 1 40.32 -45.29 -1.39
N PHE A 2 40.14 -44.23 -2.20
CA PHE A 2 40.04 -42.84 -1.66
C PHE A 2 39.22 -41.85 -2.52
N ARG A 3 38.49 -42.31 -3.55
CA ARG A 3 37.80 -41.41 -4.50
C ARG A 3 36.32 -41.14 -4.18
N ALA A 4 35.69 -41.99 -3.36
CA ALA A 4 34.28 -41.87 -3.00
C ALA A 4 33.99 -40.80 -1.93
N GLY A 5 34.95 -40.51 -1.02
CA GLY A 5 34.74 -39.56 0.09
C GLY A 5 34.68 -38.09 -0.32
N LYS A 6 35.38 -37.71 -1.41
CA LYS A 6 35.38 -36.33 -1.93
C LYS A 6 34.07 -35.98 -2.63
N ALA A 7 33.54 -36.91 -3.43
CA ALA A 7 32.24 -36.72 -4.10
C ALA A 7 31.09 -36.65 -3.09
N ALA A 8 31.11 -37.52 -2.07
CA ALA A 8 30.13 -37.49 -0.99
C ALA A 8 30.19 -36.18 -0.18
N SER A 9 31.38 -35.65 0.10
CA SER A 9 31.54 -34.36 0.79
C SER A 9 31.03 -33.17 -0.03
N LEU A 10 31.24 -33.18 -1.35
CA LEU A 10 30.76 -32.10 -2.23
C LEU A 10 29.23 -32.12 -2.35
N ILE A 11 28.64 -33.32 -2.42
CA ILE A 11 27.17 -33.47 -2.45
C ILE A 11 26.56 -33.03 -1.12
N LEU A 12 27.15 -33.42 0.01
CA LEU A 12 26.68 -33.00 1.33
C LEU A 12 26.79 -31.49 1.52
N ALA A 13 27.89 -30.87 1.08
CA ALA A 13 28.06 -29.42 1.13
C ALA A 13 27.04 -28.68 0.25
N ALA A 14 26.75 -29.20 -0.96
CA ALA A 14 25.76 -28.63 -1.86
C ALA A 14 24.34 -28.72 -1.28
N VAL A 15 23.97 -29.85 -0.68
CA VAL A 15 22.67 -30.05 -0.04
C VAL A 15 22.52 -29.14 1.19
N LEU A 16 23.56 -29.01 2.01
CA LEU A 16 23.55 -28.08 3.15
C LEU A 16 23.41 -26.63 2.71
N PHE A 17 24.08 -26.22 1.62
CA PHE A 17 23.95 -24.88 1.06
C PHE A 17 22.54 -24.62 0.51
N PHE A 18 21.95 -25.60 -0.17
CA PHE A 18 20.58 -25.50 -0.68
C PHE A 18 19.55 -25.42 0.44
N LEU A 19 19.71 -26.23 1.50
CA LEU A 19 18.85 -26.19 2.68
C LEU A 19 19.00 -24.87 3.46
N PHE A 20 20.22 -24.34 3.57
CA PHE A 20 20.47 -23.04 4.21
C PHE A 20 19.86 -21.88 3.40
N SER A 21 19.84 -22.00 2.06
CA SER A 21 19.20 -21.00 1.19
C SER A 21 17.67 -20.98 1.29
N MET A 22 17.03 -22.10 1.66
CA MET A 22 15.58 -22.17 1.88
C MET A 22 15.17 -21.69 3.28
N SER A 23 16.08 -21.70 4.25
CA SER A 23 15.85 -21.15 5.60
C SER A 23 16.23 -19.68 5.73
N ALA A 24 16.85 -19.09 4.71
CA ALA A 24 17.14 -17.66 4.71
C ALA A 24 15.84 -16.90 4.42
N PRO A 25 15.29 -16.11 5.37
CA PRO A 25 14.18 -15.22 5.07
C PRO A 25 14.64 -14.27 3.95
N PRO A 26 13.78 -13.98 2.96
CA PRO A 26 14.10 -13.10 1.84
C PRO A 26 14.14 -11.63 2.31
N CYS A 27 15.01 -11.30 3.26
CA CYS A 27 15.04 -10.00 3.93
C CYS A 27 16.47 -9.64 4.38
N ALA A 28 17.44 -9.68 3.47
CA ALA A 28 18.80 -9.20 3.77
C ALA A 28 19.29 -8.19 2.72
N LEU A 29 18.39 -7.37 2.17
CA LEU A 29 18.77 -6.15 1.46
C LEU A 29 17.69 -5.09 1.69
N SER A 30 18.04 -4.10 2.53
CA SER A 30 17.32 -2.86 2.81
C SER A 30 15.99 -2.96 3.59
N GLY A 31 16.07 -2.70 4.90
CA GLY A 31 14.96 -2.12 5.66
C GLY A 31 13.89 -3.07 6.16
N CYS A 32 14.25 -4.03 7.02
CA CYS A 32 13.28 -4.60 7.95
C CYS A 32 13.05 -3.58 9.07
N ASP A 33 12.24 -2.57 8.79
CA ASP A 33 11.68 -1.69 9.80
C ASP A 33 10.50 -2.43 10.44
N ASP A 34 10.56 -2.60 11.76
CA ASP A 34 9.63 -3.35 12.59
C ASP A 34 8.34 -2.54 12.85
N SER A 35 7.78 -1.98 11.77
CA SER A 35 6.67 -1.04 11.81
C SER A 35 5.52 -1.54 10.94
N GLY A 36 4.92 -2.66 11.35
CA GLY A 36 3.63 -3.14 10.86
C GLY A 36 2.44 -2.21 11.18
N ALA A 37 2.70 -1.00 11.68
CA ALA A 37 1.77 0.10 11.53
C ALA A 37 1.88 0.55 10.08
N VAL A 38 0.92 0.15 9.23
CA VAL A 38 0.65 0.88 8.00
C VAL A 38 0.38 2.31 8.46
N SER A 39 1.41 3.16 8.38
CA SER A 39 1.29 4.55 8.80
C SER A 39 0.08 5.10 8.06
N ALA A 40 -0.83 5.78 8.76
CA ALA A 40 -1.97 6.43 8.12
C ALA A 40 -1.51 7.31 6.92
N ALA A 41 -0.27 7.83 6.98
CA ALA A 41 0.39 8.49 5.86
C ALA A 41 0.53 7.59 4.61
N ALA A 42 0.94 6.33 4.76
CA ALA A 42 1.06 5.38 3.65
C ALA A 42 -0.30 4.94 3.08
N PHE A 43 -1.36 4.92 3.90
CA PHE A 43 -2.73 4.64 3.42
C PHE A 43 -3.29 5.82 2.63
N GLY A 44 -3.23 7.03 3.20
CA GLY A 44 -3.72 8.26 2.58
C GLY A 44 -3.01 8.63 1.27
N GLU A 45 -1.73 8.27 1.12
CA GLU A 45 -1.00 8.43 -0.14
C GLU A 45 -1.46 7.47 -1.26
N ARG A 46 -2.00 6.31 -0.91
CA ARG A 46 -2.33 5.24 -1.88
C ARG A 46 -3.81 5.13 -2.19
N PHE A 47 -4.67 5.49 -1.24
CA PHE A 47 -6.11 5.29 -1.34
C PHE A 47 -6.85 6.61 -1.11
N GLY A 48 -7.88 6.82 -1.92
CA GLY A 48 -8.81 7.94 -1.80
C GLY A 48 -10.25 7.45 -1.80
N VAL A 49 -11.17 8.33 -1.42
CA VAL A 49 -12.61 8.05 -1.41
C VAL A 49 -13.30 8.78 -2.56
N SER A 50 -14.20 8.07 -3.25
CA SER A 50 -15.07 8.69 -4.26
C SER A 50 -16.39 9.09 -3.61
N SER A 51 -16.67 10.39 -3.53
CA SER A 51 -17.90 10.95 -2.95
C SER A 51 -18.62 11.86 -3.96
N PRO A 52 -19.37 11.28 -4.92
CA PRO A 52 -20.02 12.05 -6.00
C PRO A 52 -21.15 12.97 -5.52
N HIS A 53 -21.70 12.71 -4.33
CA HIS A 53 -22.83 13.46 -3.78
C HIS A 53 -22.43 14.55 -2.79
N MET A 54 -21.13 14.64 -2.43
CA MET A 54 -20.63 15.59 -1.45
C MET A 54 -21.02 17.05 -1.77
N LYS A 55 -21.05 17.40 -3.06
CA LYS A 55 -21.47 18.74 -3.55
C LYS A 55 -22.94 19.11 -3.26
N MET A 56 -23.80 18.13 -3.00
CA MET A 56 -25.23 18.35 -2.73
C MET A 56 -25.54 18.46 -1.24
N TRP A 57 -24.54 18.22 -0.39
CA TRP A 57 -24.73 18.25 1.05
C TRP A 57 -24.70 19.66 1.60
N SER A 58 -25.35 19.83 2.75
CA SER A 58 -25.16 21.04 3.54
C SER A 58 -23.69 21.16 3.94
N TYR A 59 -23.23 22.39 4.16
CA TYR A 59 -21.87 22.63 4.67
C TYR A 59 -21.55 21.78 5.90
N GLN A 60 -22.48 21.71 6.86
CA GLN A 60 -22.28 20.94 8.09
C GLN A 60 -22.13 19.43 7.83
N THR A 61 -22.90 18.89 6.90
CA THR A 61 -22.81 17.47 6.52
C THR A 61 -21.49 17.18 5.80
N MET A 62 -21.07 18.05 4.88
CA MET A 62 -19.78 17.94 4.19
C MET A 62 -18.61 17.99 5.18
N GLU A 63 -18.60 18.94 6.11
CA GLU A 63 -17.56 19.06 7.14
C GLU A 63 -17.48 17.82 8.04
N ASN A 64 -18.64 17.26 8.41
CA ASN A 64 -18.67 16.04 9.21
C ASN A 64 -18.07 14.84 8.46
N GLU A 65 -18.34 14.71 7.15
CA GLU A 65 -17.73 13.66 6.34
C GLU A 65 -16.23 13.87 6.17
N LEU A 66 -15.77 15.08 5.87
CA LEU A 66 -14.34 15.38 5.73
C LEU A 66 -13.59 15.08 7.04
N ARG A 67 -14.16 15.42 8.20
CA ARG A 67 -13.58 15.09 9.51
C ARG A 67 -13.52 13.58 9.76
N ALA A 68 -14.54 12.83 9.33
CA ALA A 68 -14.53 11.38 9.45
C ALA A 68 -13.46 10.74 8.54
N LEU A 69 -13.31 11.25 7.31
CA LEU A 69 -12.30 10.79 6.36
C LEU A 69 -10.87 11.10 6.84
N ASP A 70 -10.65 12.29 7.40
CA ASP A 70 -9.38 12.67 8.03
C ASP A 70 -9.04 11.74 9.20
N GLY A 71 -10.03 11.42 10.05
CA GLY A 71 -9.88 10.44 11.13
C GLY A 71 -9.57 9.01 10.67
N LEU A 72 -9.87 8.67 9.41
CA LEU A 72 -9.52 7.40 8.77
C LEU A 72 -8.17 7.44 8.04
N GLY A 73 -7.47 8.58 8.04
CA GLY A 73 -6.21 8.78 7.33
C GLY A 73 -6.38 8.88 5.81
N VAL A 74 -7.56 9.23 5.32
CA VAL A 74 -7.81 9.47 3.88
C VAL A 74 -7.30 10.87 3.52
N SER A 75 -6.41 10.97 2.53
CA SER A 75 -5.85 12.27 2.10
C SER A 75 -6.49 12.83 0.83
N TRP A 76 -7.22 12.01 0.07
CA TRP A 76 -7.80 12.41 -1.21
C TRP A 76 -9.26 12.03 -1.33
N VAL A 77 -10.08 12.99 -1.76
CA VAL A 77 -11.49 12.78 -2.12
C VAL A 77 -11.69 13.14 -3.58
N ARG A 78 -12.34 12.25 -4.32
CA ARG A 78 -12.81 12.50 -5.68
C ARG A 78 -14.28 12.90 -5.63
N CYS A 79 -14.58 14.08 -6.18
CA CYS A 79 -15.95 14.56 -6.40
C CYS A 79 -16.20 14.76 -7.90
N ASN A 80 -17.45 14.60 -8.34
CA ASN A 80 -17.85 14.92 -9.72
C ASN A 80 -18.62 16.24 -9.75
N PHE A 81 -18.38 17.03 -10.79
CA PHE A 81 -19.19 18.20 -11.10
C PHE A 81 -19.71 18.04 -12.51
N ALA A 82 -21.03 17.98 -12.66
CA ALA A 82 -21.61 18.00 -13.98
C ALA A 82 -21.58 19.43 -14.49
N TRP A 83 -21.22 19.62 -15.76
CA TRP A 83 -21.10 20.96 -16.34
C TRP A 83 -22.40 21.76 -16.22
N PHE A 84 -23.55 21.11 -16.43
CA PHE A 84 -24.87 21.73 -16.30
C PHE A 84 -25.23 22.13 -14.85
N ASP A 85 -24.56 21.60 -13.82
CA ASP A 85 -24.74 22.02 -12.43
C ASP A 85 -23.95 23.32 -12.13
N LEU A 86 -22.89 23.59 -12.90
CA LEU A 86 -21.98 24.72 -12.71
C LEU A 86 -22.30 25.89 -13.61
N GLU A 87 -22.62 25.62 -14.87
CA GLU A 87 -22.92 26.62 -15.88
C GLU A 87 -24.43 26.65 -16.16
N LEU A 88 -25.13 27.62 -15.56
CA LEU A 88 -26.58 27.79 -15.71
C LEU A 88 -26.96 28.53 -17.01
N SER A 89 -26.00 29.18 -17.66
CA SER A 89 -26.19 29.92 -18.90
C SER A 89 -24.90 29.90 -19.71
N PRO A 90 -24.95 29.91 -21.06
CA PRO A 90 -23.76 29.90 -21.89
C PRO A 90 -22.79 31.02 -21.51
N GLY A 91 -21.51 30.66 -21.39
CA GLY A 91 -20.40 31.59 -21.14
C GLY A 91 -20.47 32.79 -22.07
N LYS A 92 -20.45 34.00 -21.48
CA LYS A 92 -20.34 35.28 -22.19
C LYS A 92 -18.89 35.72 -22.24
#